data_AF-A0A4S8IS66-F1
#
_entry.id   AF-A0A4S8IS66-F1
#
_cell.length_a   1.000
_cell.length_b   1.000
_cell.length_c   1.000
_cell.angle_alpha   90.00
_cell.angle_beta   90.00
_cell.angle_gamma   90.00
#
_symmetry.space_group_name_H-M   'P 1'
#
loop_
_entity.id
_entity.type
_entity.pdbx_description
1 polymer ?
#
loop_
_entity_poly.entity_id
_entity_poly.type
_entity_poly.pdbx_seq_one_letter_code
_entity_poly.pdbx_strand_id
1 'polypeptide(L)'
;MANPAAAAMTHVLHNKQEFPFVAGVEDLMVVSLAASAVAPSAAGTAGLVRIAGEGVADMVDQAVAMAFGDCRRSNYVRIQANGFKCGNCTPRMPNPKNLMEAAEDIMSQRNVESLLFRGKKVSGETNAEKLDRFSGALIKEEERRKKSPIPTVVVKQVMTPRTSSATNITTATTVTTTTTSTTTTSTSPDH
;
A
#
# COMPACT_ATOMS: atom_id res chain seq x y z
N MET A 1 0.78 16.29 -7.61
CA MET A 1 -0.48 15.77 -7.07
C MET A 1 -0.53 16.08 -5.58
N ALA A 2 -1.62 16.62 -5.05
CA ALA A 2 -1.72 16.98 -3.63
C ALA A 2 -2.04 15.78 -2.71
N ASN A 3 -2.63 14.72 -3.25
CA ASN A 3 -2.82 13.43 -2.58
C ASN A 3 -2.55 12.29 -3.58
N PRO A 4 -1.41 11.58 -3.48
CA PRO A 4 -1.07 10.51 -4.41
C PRO A 4 -1.71 9.16 -4.06
N ALA A 5 -2.51 9.05 -2.99
CA ALA A 5 -3.05 7.76 -2.51
C ALA A 5 -3.85 7.00 -3.58
N ALA A 6 -4.77 7.68 -4.26
CA ALA A 6 -5.55 7.06 -5.33
C ALA A 6 -4.68 6.60 -6.50
N ALA A 7 -3.62 7.35 -6.87
CA ALA A 7 -2.70 6.93 -7.91
C ALA A 7 -1.91 5.68 -7.51
N ALA A 8 -1.43 5.62 -6.26
CA ALA A 8 -0.74 4.46 -5.73
C ALA A 8 -1.64 3.21 -5.72
N MET A 9 -2.88 3.34 -5.26
CA MET A 9 -3.86 2.24 -5.28
C MET A 9 -4.14 1.76 -6.70
N THR A 10 -4.42 2.68 -7.62
CA THR A 10 -4.67 2.34 -9.03
C THR A 10 -3.48 1.63 -9.66
N HIS A 11 -2.25 2.07 -9.35
CA HIS A 11 -1.05 1.42 -9.84
C HIS A 11 -0.95 -0.04 -9.37
N VAL A 12 -1.13 -0.28 -8.06
CA VAL A 12 -1.10 -1.64 -7.50
C VAL A 12 -2.22 -2.51 -8.07
N LEU A 13 -3.43 -1.96 -8.21
CA LEU A 13 -4.59 -2.71 -8.74
C LEU A 13 -4.44 -3.09 -10.21
N HIS A 14 -3.79 -2.25 -11.03
CA HIS A 14 -3.63 -2.52 -12.46
C HIS A 14 -2.32 -3.24 -12.81
N ASN A 15 -1.30 -3.18 -11.94
CA ASN A 15 -0.04 -3.90 -12.14
C ASN A 15 -0.14 -5.34 -11.62
N LYS A 16 -0.90 -6.18 -12.34
CA LYS A 16 -1.04 -7.62 -12.01
C LYS A 16 0.25 -8.42 -12.21
N GLN A 17 1.25 -7.85 -12.89
CA GLN A 17 2.56 -8.50 -13.01
C GLN A 17 3.27 -8.50 -11.66
N GLU A 18 3.33 -7.35 -10.99
CA GLU A 18 3.97 -7.24 -9.67
C GLU A 18 3.03 -7.65 -8.54
N PHE A 19 1.73 -7.39 -8.68
CA PHE A 19 0.71 -7.64 -7.65
C PHE A 19 -0.40 -8.57 -8.15
N PRO A 20 -0.08 -9.85 -8.44
CA PRO A 20 -1.06 -10.79 -9.00
C PRO A 20 -2.19 -11.15 -8.04
N PHE A 21 -1.96 -11.04 -6.73
CA PHE A 21 -2.91 -11.44 -5.69
C PHE A 21 -3.86 -10.34 -5.22
N VAL A 22 -3.63 -9.09 -5.61
CA VAL A 22 -4.51 -7.99 -5.23
C VAL A 22 -5.72 -8.02 -6.15
N ALA A 23 -6.89 -8.41 -5.65
CA ALA A 23 -8.14 -8.42 -6.41
C ALA A 23 -8.86 -7.07 -6.31
N GLY A 24 -8.87 -6.49 -5.11
CA GLY A 24 -9.56 -5.24 -4.82
C GLY A 24 -8.89 -4.42 -3.72
N VAL A 25 -9.64 -3.46 -3.17
CA VAL A 25 -9.15 -2.56 -2.11
C VAL A 25 -9.08 -3.24 -0.75
N GLU A 26 -9.82 -4.33 -0.57
CA GLU A 26 -9.82 -5.21 0.59
C GLU A 26 -8.45 -5.86 0.85
N ASP A 27 -7.67 -6.08 -0.21
CA ASP A 27 -6.33 -6.67 -0.15
C ASP A 27 -5.22 -5.62 0.06
N LEU A 28 -5.60 -4.33 0.16
CA LEU A 28 -4.67 -3.22 0.31
C LEU A 28 -4.67 -2.69 1.74
N MET A 29 -3.48 -2.32 2.20
CA MET A 29 -3.28 -1.54 3.41
C MET A 29 -2.59 -0.23 3.02
N VAL A 30 -3.24 0.91 3.26
CA VAL A 30 -2.79 2.21 2.76
C VAL A 30 -2.68 3.22 3.91
N VAL A 31 -1.47 3.75 4.12
CA VAL A 31 -1.21 4.91 4.97
C VAL A 31 -0.93 6.11 4.09
N SER A 32 -1.69 7.18 4.28
CA SER A 32 -1.53 8.44 3.57
C SER A 32 -1.14 9.53 4.56
N LEU A 33 0.08 10.05 4.40
CA LEU A 33 0.62 11.10 5.26
C LEU A 33 0.61 12.42 4.50
N ALA A 34 0.04 13.46 5.10
CA ALA A 34 0.00 14.79 4.54
C ALA A 34 0.68 15.79 5.47
N ALA A 35 1.63 16.53 4.93
CA ALA A 35 2.22 17.70 5.56
C ALA A 35 1.44 18.94 5.10
N SER A 36 0.63 19.54 5.98
CA SER A 36 0.07 20.86 5.69
C SER A 36 1.00 21.92 6.26
N ALA A 37 1.70 22.65 5.38
CA ALA A 37 2.48 23.80 5.82
C ALA A 37 1.52 24.91 6.25
N VAL A 38 1.65 25.37 7.50
CA VAL A 38 1.01 26.60 7.98
C VAL A 38 1.64 27.77 7.24
N ALA A 39 1.07 28.13 6.10
CA ALA A 39 1.31 29.42 5.50
C ALA A 39 0.27 30.41 6.05
N PRO A 40 0.68 31.62 6.48
CA PRO A 40 -0.27 32.71 6.74
C PRO A 40 -1.15 32.89 5.50
N SER A 41 -2.38 33.38 5.68
CA SER A 41 -3.33 33.66 4.60
C SER A 41 -2.62 34.36 3.42
N ALA A 42 -2.16 33.58 2.45
CA ALA A 42 -1.41 34.09 1.33
C ALA A 42 -2.43 34.73 0.39
N ALA A 43 -2.61 36.04 0.50
CA ALA A 43 -3.37 36.79 -0.49
C ALA A 43 -2.70 36.61 -1.87
N GLY A 44 -3.48 36.24 -2.89
CA GLY A 44 -3.01 36.07 -4.26
C GLY A 44 -3.05 34.63 -4.79
N THR A 45 -2.47 34.44 -5.98
CA THR A 45 -2.51 33.19 -6.75
C THR A 45 -1.93 31.98 -6.01
N ALA A 46 -0.90 32.18 -5.18
CA ALA A 46 -0.31 31.11 -4.37
C ALA A 46 -1.27 30.54 -3.31
N GLY A 47 -2.08 31.39 -2.68
CA GLY A 47 -3.12 30.96 -1.74
C GLY A 47 -4.22 30.16 -2.44
N LEU A 48 -4.66 30.61 -3.61
CA LEU A 48 -5.63 29.90 -4.45
C LEU A 48 -5.13 28.53 -4.89
N VAL A 49 -3.87 28.42 -5.34
CA VAL A 49 -3.26 27.13 -5.72
C VAL A 49 -3.19 26.18 -4.51
N ARG A 50 -2.87 26.70 -3.32
CA ARG A 50 -2.87 25.89 -2.09
C ARG A 50 -4.27 25.39 -1.73
N ILE A 51 -5.26 26.28 -1.73
CA ILE A 51 -6.66 25.92 -1.43
C ILE A 51 -7.17 24.89 -2.44
N ALA A 52 -6.89 25.11 -3.73
CA ALA A 52 -7.25 24.15 -4.77
C ALA A 52 -6.55 22.80 -4.56
N GLY A 53 -5.27 22.80 -4.20
CA GLY A 53 -4.51 21.59 -3.87
C GLY A 53 -5.08 20.84 -2.67
N GLU A 54 -5.39 21.55 -1.58
CA GLU A 54 -5.99 20.98 -0.38
C GLU A 54 -7.40 20.44 -0.63
N GLY A 55 -8.23 21.17 -1.38
CA GLY A 55 -9.54 20.71 -1.81
C GLY A 55 -9.47 19.44 -2.68
N VAL A 56 -8.52 19.37 -3.61
CA VAL A 56 -8.27 18.14 -4.38
C VAL A 56 -7.82 17.00 -3.48
N ALA A 57 -6.95 17.27 -2.50
CA ALA A 57 -6.49 16.25 -1.56
C ALA A 57 -7.64 15.68 -0.71
N ASP A 58 -8.56 16.54 -0.27
CA ASP A 58 -9.76 16.18 0.48
C ASP A 58 -10.76 15.37 -0.36
N MET A 59 -10.98 15.76 -1.63
CA MET A 59 -11.82 14.97 -2.53
C MET A 59 -11.26 13.56 -2.75
N VAL A 60 -9.93 13.44 -2.92
CA VAL A 60 -9.27 12.15 -3.09
C VAL A 60 -9.35 11.33 -1.79
N ASP A 61 -9.13 11.94 -0.63
CA ASP A 61 -9.26 11.26 0.67
C ASP A 61 -10.66 10.70 0.87
N GLN A 62 -11.69 11.50 0.56
CA GLN A 62 -13.06 11.04 0.60
C GLN A 62 -13.28 9.87 -0.38
N ALA A 63 -12.86 9.98 -1.64
CA ALA A 63 -13.02 8.91 -2.63
C ALA A 63 -12.34 7.60 -2.20
N VAL A 64 -11.14 7.67 -1.64
CA VAL A 64 -10.43 6.50 -1.11
C VAL A 64 -11.16 5.92 0.10
N ALA A 65 -11.56 6.76 1.07
CA ALA A 65 -12.33 6.30 2.22
C ALA A 65 -13.67 5.66 1.82
N MET A 66 -14.31 6.17 0.76
CA MET A 66 -15.51 5.57 0.17
C MET A 66 -15.22 4.19 -0.43
N ALA A 67 -14.11 4.04 -1.18
CA ALA A 67 -13.73 2.77 -1.77
C ALA A 67 -13.48 1.69 -0.71
N PHE A 68 -12.84 2.04 0.40
CA PHE A 68 -12.62 1.11 1.51
C PHE A 68 -13.88 0.79 2.33
N GLY A 69 -14.97 1.54 2.19
CA GLY A 69 -16.26 1.25 2.84
C GLY A 69 -16.12 0.95 4.34
N ASP A 70 -16.57 -0.23 4.76
CA ASP A 70 -16.47 -0.68 6.16
C ASP A 70 -15.07 -1.17 6.56
N CYS A 71 -14.25 -1.57 5.59
CA CYS A 71 -12.84 -1.92 5.78
C CYS A 71 -11.95 -0.70 6.07
N ARG A 72 -12.47 0.53 5.91
CA ARG A 72 -11.72 1.78 6.15
C ARG A 72 -11.14 1.86 7.56
N ARG A 73 -11.81 1.27 8.56
CA ARG A 73 -11.36 1.37 9.95
C ARG A 73 -10.05 0.65 10.20
N SER A 74 -9.66 -0.31 9.36
CA SER A 74 -8.41 -1.07 9.53
C SER A 74 -7.42 -0.88 8.38
N ASN A 75 -7.90 -0.64 7.17
CA ASN A 75 -7.08 -0.76 5.96
C ASN A 75 -6.67 0.58 5.35
N TYR A 76 -7.31 1.70 5.74
CA TYR A 76 -6.95 3.03 5.28
C TYR A 76 -6.75 4.00 6.45
N VAL A 77 -5.56 4.59 6.53
CA VAL A 77 -5.21 5.60 7.54
C VAL A 77 -4.73 6.86 6.85
N ARG A 78 -5.46 7.97 7.03
CA ARG A 78 -5.02 9.30 6.65
C ARG A 78 -4.59 10.06 7.90
N ILE A 79 -3.36 10.57 7.89
CA ILE A 79 -2.87 11.50 8.90
C ILE A 79 -2.47 12.77 8.19
N GLN A 80 -3.12 13.85 8.56
CA GLN A 80 -2.78 15.18 8.11
C GLN A 80 -2.25 15.95 9.30
N ALA A 81 -1.04 16.49 9.15
CA ALA A 81 -0.50 17.50 10.04
C ALA A 81 -1.35 18.77 9.86
N ASN A 82 -2.51 18.82 10.51
CA ASN A 82 -3.37 19.98 10.42
C ASN A 82 -2.77 21.04 11.34
N GLY A 83 -2.37 22.18 10.79
CA GLY A 83 -1.76 23.28 11.52
C GLY A 83 -2.71 24.02 12.48
N PHE A 84 -3.68 23.30 13.05
CA PHE A 84 -4.64 23.86 13.99
C PHE A 84 -3.91 24.25 15.27
N LYS A 85 -3.72 25.57 15.40
CA LYS A 85 -3.19 26.32 16.54
C LYS A 85 -1.66 26.25 16.73
N CYS A 86 -0.93 26.78 15.76
CA CYS A 86 0.14 27.69 16.14
C CYS A 86 -0.19 29.08 15.60
N GLY A 87 -1.00 29.83 16.35
CA GLY A 87 -0.97 31.28 16.23
C GLY A 87 0.47 31.72 16.49
N ASN A 88 1.12 32.27 15.46
CA ASN A 88 2.48 32.83 15.45
C ASN A 88 3.64 31.90 15.07
N CYS A 89 3.42 30.77 14.40
CA CYS A 89 4.54 30.05 13.77
C CYS A 89 4.96 30.78 12.48
N THR A 90 5.86 31.76 12.64
CA THR A 90 6.71 32.27 11.55
C THR A 90 7.42 31.10 10.84
N PRO A 91 7.72 31.21 9.53
CA PRO A 91 8.47 30.18 8.80
C PRO A 91 9.94 30.26 9.24
N ARG A 92 10.23 29.86 10.47
CA ARG A 92 11.60 29.69 10.94
C ARG A 92 11.95 28.23 10.71
N MET A 93 13.10 28.01 10.06
CA MET A 93 13.72 26.69 9.86
C MET A 93 13.34 25.73 11.00
N PRO A 94 12.70 24.59 10.71
CA PRO A 94 12.23 23.70 11.77
C PRO A 94 13.44 23.22 12.56
N ASN A 95 13.56 23.71 13.79
CA ASN A 95 14.47 23.10 14.75
C ASN A 95 13.98 21.65 14.92
N PRO A 96 14.82 20.62 14.77
CA PRO A 96 14.39 19.22 14.87
C PRO A 96 13.62 18.91 16.16
N LYS A 97 13.90 19.62 17.26
CA LYS A 97 13.14 19.51 18.52
C LYS A 97 11.68 19.97 18.37
N ASN A 98 11.46 21.11 17.74
CA ASN A 98 10.12 21.66 17.51
C ASN A 98 9.31 20.80 16.53
N LEU A 99 9.99 20.12 15.58
CA LEU A 99 9.35 19.19 14.67
C LEU A 99 8.94 17.89 15.37
N MET A 100 9.77 17.39 16.28
CA MET A 100 9.44 16.21 17.10
C MET A 100 8.23 16.49 18.00
N GLU A 101 8.23 17.64 18.68
CA GLU A 101 7.11 18.08 19.52
C GLU A 101 5.83 18.24 18.69
N ALA A 102 5.90 18.88 17.52
CA ALA A 102 4.76 18.99 16.62
C ALA A 102 4.28 17.62 16.11
N ALA A 103 5.19 16.67 15.88
CA ALA A 103 4.82 15.31 15.49
C ALA A 103 4.13 14.58 16.65
N GLU A 104 4.60 14.73 17.88
CA GLU A 104 3.97 14.18 19.08
C GLU A 104 2.57 14.75 19.31
N ASP A 105 2.39 16.05 19.10
CA ASP A 105 1.09 16.70 19.11
C ASP A 105 0.15 16.11 18.05
N ILE A 106 0.63 15.95 16.81
CA ILE A 106 -0.15 15.33 15.73
C ILE A 106 -0.51 13.89 16.09
N MET A 107 0.40 13.12 16.71
CA MET A 107 0.12 11.74 17.11
C MET A 107 -0.91 11.67 18.25
N SER A 108 -0.90 12.65 19.15
CA SER A 108 -1.84 12.76 20.28
C SER A 108 -3.22 13.27 19.87
N GLN A 109 -3.34 13.94 18.72
CA GLN A 109 -4.62 14.39 18.19
C GLN A 109 -5.54 13.22 17.83
N ARG A 110 -6.83 13.44 18.02
CA ARG A 110 -7.89 12.51 17.59
C ARG A 110 -7.92 12.44 16.07
N ASN A 111 -7.94 11.23 15.53
CA ASN A 111 -7.94 11.03 14.09
C ASN A 111 -9.22 11.60 13.45
N VAL A 112 -9.12 12.14 12.24
CA VAL A 112 -10.27 12.61 11.47
C VAL A 112 -10.48 11.67 10.29
N GLU A 113 -11.67 11.10 10.19
CA GLU A 113 -12.04 10.14 9.15
C GLU A 113 -13.07 10.75 8.20
N SER A 114 -12.86 10.57 6.90
CA SER A 114 -13.86 10.90 5.88
C SER A 114 -14.93 9.80 5.80
N LEU A 115 -16.20 10.17 5.93
CA LEU A 115 -17.36 9.27 5.88
C LEU A 115 -18.25 9.54 4.67
N LEU A 116 -18.74 8.46 4.07
CA LEU A 116 -19.76 8.46 3.01
C LEU A 116 -20.95 9.34 3.38
N PHE A 117 -21.17 10.41 2.61
CA PHE A 117 -22.29 11.35 2.73
C PHE A 117 -22.46 12.02 4.12
N ARG A 118 -21.46 11.89 5.00
CA ARG A 118 -21.46 12.43 6.37
C ARG A 118 -20.31 13.38 6.65
N GLY A 119 -19.47 13.65 5.64
CA GLY A 119 -18.31 14.52 5.77
C GLY A 119 -17.22 13.94 6.67
N LYS A 120 -16.44 14.82 7.29
CA LYS A 120 -15.34 14.45 8.21
C LYS A 120 -15.89 14.19 9.62
N LYS A 121 -15.52 13.06 10.23
CA LYS A 121 -15.86 12.68 11.61
C LYS A 121 -14.60 12.55 12.44
N VAL A 122 -14.60 13.13 13.64
CA VAL A 122 -13.54 12.90 14.63
C VAL A 122 -13.71 11.49 15.23
N SER A 123 -12.65 10.69 15.15
CA SER A 123 -12.59 9.32 15.63
C SER A 123 -12.62 9.24 17.16
N GLY A 124 -12.91 8.02 17.66
CA GLY A 124 -12.73 7.60 19.05
C GLY A 124 -11.26 7.51 19.48
N GLU A 125 -10.37 7.36 18.51
CA GLU A 125 -8.96 7.00 18.70
C GLU A 125 -8.03 8.18 18.33
N THR A 126 -6.86 8.22 18.95
CA THR A 126 -5.76 9.10 18.55
C THR A 126 -5.10 8.63 17.25
N ASN A 127 -4.34 9.50 16.60
CA ASN A 127 -3.53 9.11 15.44
C ASN A 127 -2.51 8.02 15.80
N ALA A 128 -1.91 8.10 17.00
CA ALA A 128 -1.01 7.08 17.53
C ALA A 128 -1.69 5.71 17.68
N GLU A 129 -2.85 5.66 18.34
CA GLU A 129 -3.61 4.42 18.56
C GLU A 129 -4.01 3.76 17.23
N LYS A 130 -4.44 4.57 16.26
CA LYS A 130 -4.82 4.07 14.94
C LYS A 130 -3.63 3.50 14.17
N LEU A 131 -2.47 4.17 14.23
CA LEU A 131 -1.23 3.66 13.64
C LEU A 131 -0.74 2.40 14.33
N ASP A 132 -0.85 2.31 15.65
CA ASP A 132 -0.45 1.12 16.40
C ASP A 132 -1.29 -0.08 15.97
N ARG A 133 -2.61 0.08 15.90
CA ARG A 133 -3.52 -0.96 15.38
C ARG A 133 -3.20 -1.35 13.93
N PHE A 134 -2.89 -0.37 13.08
CA PHE A 134 -2.49 -0.61 11.70
C PHE A 134 -1.16 -1.39 11.63
N SER A 135 -0.19 -1.06 12.49
CA SER A 135 1.10 -1.74 12.57
C SER A 135 0.94 -3.20 13.01
N GLY A 136 0.05 -3.47 13.96
CA GLY A 136 -0.27 -4.83 14.38
C GLY A 136 -0.88 -5.68 13.27
N ALA A 137 -1.70 -5.09 12.40
CA ALA A 137 -2.21 -5.79 11.20
C ALA A 137 -1.10 -6.04 10.17
N LEU A 138 -0.19 -5.09 9.98
CA LEU A 138 0.94 -5.23 9.06
C LEU A 138 1.91 -6.34 9.51
N ILE A 139 2.23 -6.41 10.80
CA ILE A 139 3.09 -7.46 11.36
C ILE A 139 2.45 -8.85 11.17
N LYS A 140 1.13 -8.97 11.42
CA LYS A 140 0.41 -10.23 11.19
C LYS A 140 0.48 -10.67 9.73
N GLU A 141 0.35 -9.73 8.80
CA GLU A 141 0.44 -10.00 7.36
C GLU A 141 1.87 -10.40 6.95
N GLU A 142 2.90 -9.76 7.49
CA GLU A 142 4.30 -10.15 7.27
C GLU A 142 4.57 -11.59 7.76
N GLU A 143 4.14 -11.90 8.99
CA GLU A 143 4.28 -13.24 9.56
C GLU A 143 3.50 -14.30 8.78
N ARG A 144 2.33 -13.95 8.24
CA ARG A 144 1.57 -14.81 7.33
C ARG A 144 2.36 -15.09 6.06
N ARG A 145 3.02 -14.07 5.48
CA ARG A 145 3.85 -14.22 4.27
C ARG A 145 5.08 -15.08 4.52
N LYS A 146 5.75 -14.95 5.67
CA LYS A 146 6.89 -15.81 6.03
C LYS A 146 6.52 -17.30 6.13
N LYS A 147 5.28 -17.60 6.52
CA LYS A 147 4.76 -18.97 6.64
C LYS A 147 4.12 -19.49 5.35
N SER A 148 3.93 -18.64 4.36
CA SER A 148 3.30 -19.00 3.10
C SER A 148 4.36 -19.37 2.06
N PRO A 149 4.19 -20.49 1.33
CA PRO A 149 5.08 -20.83 0.22
C PRO A 149 4.81 -19.99 -1.04
N ILE A 150 3.81 -19.09 -1.02
CA ILE A 150 3.39 -18.31 -2.18
C ILE A 150 4.20 -17.00 -2.24
N PRO A 151 4.93 -16.74 -3.33
CA PRO A 151 5.68 -15.49 -3.49
C PRO A 151 4.72 -14.31 -3.54
N THR A 152 4.99 -13.25 -2.77
CA THR A 152 4.09 -12.10 -2.61
C THR A 152 4.10 -11.16 -3.81
N VAL A 153 5.25 -11.03 -4.46
CA VAL A 153 5.48 -10.17 -5.64
C VAL A 153 6.27 -11.00 -6.63
N VAL A 154 5.84 -11.01 -7.90
CA VAL A 154 6.66 -11.56 -8.97
C VAL A 154 7.59 -10.43 -9.40
N VAL A 155 8.82 -10.44 -8.87
CA VAL A 155 9.83 -9.47 -9.31
C VAL A 155 10.08 -9.71 -10.79
N LYS A 156 9.94 -8.65 -11.58
CA LYS A 156 10.19 -8.66 -13.01
C LYS A 156 11.57 -9.26 -13.25
N GLN A 157 11.61 -10.49 -13.76
CA GLN A 157 12.84 -11.06 -14.27
C GLN A 157 13.21 -10.19 -15.48
N VAL A 158 14.17 -9.27 -15.29
CA VAL A 158 14.79 -8.57 -16.42
C VAL A 158 15.45 -9.66 -17.24
N MET A 159 14.76 -10.10 -18.29
CA MET A 159 15.40 -10.89 -19.32
C MET A 159 16.50 -10.00 -19.86
N THR A 160 17.75 -10.32 -19.56
CA THR A 160 18.90 -9.83 -20.32
C THR A 160 18.52 -9.89 -21.79
N PRO A 161 18.79 -8.86 -22.61
CA PRO A 161 18.37 -8.85 -24.00
C PRO A 161 18.77 -10.19 -24.62
N ARG A 162 17.78 -11.00 -24.99
CA ARG A 162 18.04 -12.20 -25.76
C ARG A 162 18.64 -11.71 -27.06
N THR A 163 19.94 -11.87 -27.24
CA THR A 163 20.52 -11.92 -28.56
C THR A 163 19.86 -13.09 -29.25
N SER A 164 18.93 -12.77 -30.16
CA SER A 164 18.21 -13.73 -30.96
C SER A 164 19.20 -14.60 -31.74
N SER A 165 19.19 -15.89 -31.46
CA SER A 165 19.45 -16.92 -32.46
C SER A 165 18.31 -17.93 -32.36
N ALA A 166 17.55 -18.05 -33.45
CA ALA A 166 16.45 -18.99 -33.60
C ALA A 166 16.91 -20.43 -33.33
N THR A 167 16.02 -21.28 -32.78
CA THR A 167 15.75 -22.66 -33.26
C THR A 167 14.58 -23.26 -32.47
N ASN A 168 13.50 -23.50 -33.21
CA ASN A 168 12.44 -24.51 -33.14
C ASN A 168 11.71 -24.86 -31.82
N ILE A 169 10.39 -24.71 -31.94
CA ILE A 169 9.32 -25.31 -31.13
C ILE A 169 9.60 -26.80 -30.90
N THR A 170 9.51 -27.26 -29.65
CA THR A 170 9.20 -28.66 -29.34
C THR A 170 8.28 -28.71 -28.13
N THR A 171 7.03 -29.07 -28.39
CA THR A 171 6.01 -29.40 -27.39
C THR A 171 6.45 -30.68 -26.68
N ALA A 172 6.77 -30.61 -25.39
CA ALA A 172 7.03 -31.79 -24.57
C ALA A 172 5.79 -32.10 -23.72
N THR A 173 4.96 -33.01 -24.23
CA THR A 173 3.91 -33.69 -23.47
C THR A 173 4.58 -34.64 -22.47
N THR A 174 4.46 -34.38 -21.18
CA THR A 174 4.94 -35.30 -20.13
C THR A 174 3.95 -36.46 -19.98
N VAL A 175 4.30 -37.62 -20.54
CA VAL A 175 3.71 -38.91 -20.16
C VAL A 175 4.68 -39.57 -19.19
N THR A 176 4.26 -39.71 -17.94
CA THR A 176 5.01 -40.41 -16.89
C THR A 176 4.66 -41.89 -16.95
N THR A 177 5.59 -42.72 -17.46
CA THR A 177 5.55 -44.18 -17.24
C THR A 177 6.71 -44.57 -16.33
N THR A 178 6.34 -45.04 -15.14
CA THR A 178 7.23 -45.54 -14.10
C THR A 178 7.75 -46.92 -14.49
N THR A 179 9.08 -47.07 -14.62
CA THR A 179 9.75 -48.35 -14.81
C THR A 179 10.04 -48.97 -13.45
N THR A 180 9.44 -50.13 -13.16
CA THR A 180 9.83 -50.98 -12.02
C THR A 180 10.69 -52.13 -12.56
N SER A 181 11.93 -52.19 -12.11
CA SER A 181 12.89 -53.25 -12.39
C SER A 181 12.70 -54.42 -11.42
N THR A 182 12.36 -55.60 -11.94
CA THR A 182 12.46 -56.87 -11.21
C THR A 182 13.26 -57.86 -12.04
N THR A 183 14.45 -58.15 -11.53
CA THR A 183 15.39 -59.18 -12.00
C THR A 183 14.89 -60.54 -11.52
N THR A 184 14.58 -61.47 -12.43
CA THR A 184 14.49 -62.89 -12.08
C THR A 184 15.13 -63.76 -13.15
N THR A 185 15.94 -64.66 -12.64
CA THR A 185 16.94 -65.54 -13.22
C THR A 185 16.36 -66.60 -14.15
N SER A 186 17.12 -66.91 -15.19
CA SER A 186 16.89 -67.97 -16.17
C SER A 186 17.18 -69.37 -15.62
N THR A 187 16.29 -70.33 -15.89
CA THR A 187 16.64 -71.76 -16.04
C THR A 187 15.59 -72.46 -16.89
N SER A 188 15.97 -72.81 -18.12
CA SER A 188 15.42 -73.96 -18.88
C SER A 188 16.44 -75.10 -18.75
N PRO A 189 16.06 -76.39 -18.95
CA PRO A 189 15.89 -76.92 -20.31
C PRO A 189 14.83 -78.03 -20.51
N ASP A 190 14.43 -78.16 -21.78
CA ASP A 190 14.17 -79.37 -22.58
C ASP A 190 13.40 -80.56 -21.98
N HIS A 191 12.21 -80.86 -22.52
CA HIS A 191 12.02 -81.88 -23.57
C HIS A 191 10.63 -81.83 -24.19
#